data_AF-A0A8C6T0H9-F1
#
_entry.id   AF-A0A8C6T0H9-F1
#
_cell.length_a   1.000
_cell.length_b   1.000
_cell.length_c   1.000
_cell.angle_alpha   90.00
_cell.angle_beta   90.00
_cell.angle_gamma   90.00
#
_symmetry.space_group_name_H-M   'P 1'
#
loop_
_entity.id
_entity.type
_entity.pdbx_description
1 polymer ?
#
loop_
_entity_poly.entity_id
_entity_poly.type
_entity_poly.pdbx_seq_one_letter_code
_entity_poly.pdbx_strand_id
1 'polypeptide(L)'
;KTAPTATGTMCVTVIYIPLMILGLLGNILTILVVWLRPHMRTCTYLYLSSMAVSDLLILLLLPLDLYQLWRPRPWLLGDLVCKLTMFLSECCTFCTILHITFLSLERYLAVCWPITSKTLVTRRRTKVVIGCLWLGAAISAAPVAFPSCKNIFCFDYT
;
A
#
# COMPACT_ATOMS: atom_id res chain seq x y z
N LYS A 1 -17.66 25.01 -6.97
CA LYS A 1 -17.12 23.65 -6.73
C LYS A 1 -18.14 22.93 -5.84
N THR A 2 -18.85 21.94 -6.38
CA THR A 2 -19.89 21.18 -5.66
C THR A 2 -19.28 20.56 -4.41
N ALA A 3 -19.77 20.96 -3.23
CA ALA A 3 -19.44 20.26 -1.99
C ALA A 3 -19.79 18.77 -2.19
N PRO A 4 -18.98 17.82 -1.68
CA PRO A 4 -19.42 16.43 -1.65
C PRO A 4 -20.78 16.39 -0.96
N THR A 5 -21.78 15.81 -1.61
CA THR A 5 -23.08 15.59 -0.97
C THR A 5 -22.82 14.80 0.30
N ALA A 6 -23.32 15.27 1.45
CA ALA A 6 -23.08 14.62 2.74
C ALA A 6 -23.37 13.11 2.67
N THR A 7 -24.35 12.73 1.86
CA THR A 7 -24.69 11.34 1.51
C THR A 7 -23.51 10.54 0.95
N GLY A 8 -22.75 11.07 -0.01
CA GLY A 8 -21.61 10.37 -0.61
C GLY A 8 -20.50 10.09 0.40
N THR A 9 -20.13 11.11 1.19
CA THR A 9 -19.10 10.97 2.24
C THR A 9 -19.53 9.99 3.34
N MET A 10 -20.81 9.97 3.70
CA MET A 10 -21.36 9.00 4.65
C MET A 10 -21.29 7.57 4.13
N CYS A 11 -21.72 7.32 2.89
CA CYS A 11 -21.63 6.00 2.27
C CYS A 11 -20.19 5.49 2.25
N VAL A 12 -19.25 6.35 1.85
CA VAL A 12 -17.81 6.06 1.83
C VAL A 12 -17.33 5.66 3.23
N THR A 13 -17.64 6.46 4.25
CA THR A 13 -17.22 6.18 5.64
C THR A 13 -17.78 4.85 6.16
N VAL A 14 -19.05 4.56 5.91
CA VAL A 14 -19.71 3.31 6.34
C VAL A 14 -19.07 2.08 5.70
N ILE A 15 -18.59 2.19 4.46
CA ILE A 15 -17.89 1.09 3.77
C ILE A 15 -16.45 0.95 4.26
N TYR A 16 -15.76 2.07 4.51
CA TYR A 16 -14.35 2.03 4.92
C TYR A 16 -14.13 1.52 6.35
N ILE A 17 -15.07 1.74 7.28
CA ILE A 17 -14.96 1.22 8.66
C ILE A 17 -14.79 -0.31 8.72
N PRO A 18 -15.68 -1.13 8.13
CA PRO A 18 -15.52 -2.58 8.14
C PRO A 18 -14.31 -3.02 7.33
N LEU A 19 -13.98 -2.37 6.21
CA LEU A 19 -12.75 -2.66 5.46
C LEU A 19 -11.49 -2.42 6.30
N MET A 20 -11.49 -1.36 7.12
CA MET A 20 -10.39 -1.07 8.03
C MET A 20 -10.26 -2.14 9.11
N ILE A 21 -11.37 -2.53 9.75
CA ILE A 21 -11.35 -3.57 10.80
C ILE A 21 -10.89 -4.91 10.22
N LEU A 22 -11.51 -5.36 9.13
CA LEU A 22 -11.19 -6.63 8.48
C LEU A 22 -9.76 -6.62 7.92
N GLY A 23 -9.35 -5.51 7.31
CA GLY A 23 -8.01 -5.32 6.78
C GLY A 23 -6.95 -5.35 7.87
N LEU A 24 -7.16 -4.67 9.00
CA LEU A 24 -6.23 -4.70 10.13
C LEU A 24 -6.10 -6.13 10.67
N LEU A 25 -7.23 -6.78 10.96
CA LEU A 25 -7.24 -8.14 11.50
C LEU A 25 -6.58 -9.14 10.53
N GLY A 26 -6.93 -9.09 9.25
CA GLY A 26 -6.39 -10.00 8.22
C GLY A 26 -4.90 -9.83 7.98
N ASN A 27 -4.43 -8.58 7.88
CA ASN A 27 -3.01 -8.29 7.63
C ASN A 27 -2.14 -8.57 8.87
N ILE A 28 -2.61 -8.23 10.08
CA ILE A 28 -1.92 -8.60 11.33
C ILE A 28 -1.82 -10.11 11.45
N LEU A 29 -2.92 -10.84 11.20
CA LEU A 29 -2.92 -12.30 11.25
C LEU A 29 -1.94 -12.90 10.24
N THR A 30 -1.87 -12.34 9.02
CA THR A 30 -0.93 -12.78 7.99
C THR A 30 0.51 -12.65 8.46
N ILE A 31 0.89 -11.50 9.03
CA ILE A 31 2.24 -11.28 9.59
C ILE A 31 2.48 -12.25 10.76
N LEU A 32 1.50 -12.38 11.66
CA LEU A 32 1.60 -13.25 12.84
C LEU A 32 1.83 -14.71 12.45
N VAL A 33 1.09 -15.25 11.48
CA VAL A 33 1.23 -16.64 11.01
C VAL A 33 2.62 -16.89 10.44
N VAL A 34 3.14 -15.97 9.61
CA VAL A 34 4.48 -16.09 9.03
C VAL A 34 5.57 -16.02 10.10
N TRP A 35 5.35 -15.21 11.14
CA TRP A 35 6.29 -15.06 12.24
C TRP A 35 6.29 -16.29 13.18
N LEU A 36 5.11 -16.75 13.59
CA LEU A 36 4.90 -17.86 14.53
C LEU A 36 5.13 -19.25 13.92
N ARG A 37 5.12 -19.41 12.59
CA ARG A 37 5.31 -20.70 11.92
C ARG A 37 6.53 -20.65 11.00
N PRO A 38 7.73 -20.99 11.49
CA PRO A 38 8.97 -20.99 10.69
C PRO A 38 8.91 -21.88 9.45
N HIS A 39 8.13 -22.96 9.51
CA HIS A 39 7.90 -23.87 8.39
C HIS A 39 7.15 -23.19 7.22
N MET A 40 6.27 -22.22 7.52
CA MET A 40 5.54 -21.43 6.54
C MET A 40 6.37 -20.27 5.97
N ARG A 41 7.65 -20.10 6.33
CA ARG A 41 8.52 -19.05 5.77
C ARG A 41 9.02 -19.41 4.37
N THR A 42 8.12 -19.74 3.46
CA THR A 42 8.45 -19.88 2.03
C THR A 42 8.50 -18.51 1.37
N CYS A 43 9.04 -18.44 0.16
CA CYS A 43 9.18 -17.19 -0.58
C CYS A 43 7.84 -16.48 -0.79
N THR A 44 6.79 -17.23 -1.15
CA THR A 44 5.44 -16.69 -1.29
C THR A 44 4.93 -16.05 0.00
N TYR A 45 5.07 -16.72 1.15
CA TYR A 45 4.62 -16.16 2.43
C TYR A 45 5.40 -14.92 2.87
N LEU A 46 6.67 -14.79 2.46
CA LEU A 46 7.44 -13.56 2.67
C LEU A 46 6.86 -12.40 1.82
N TYR A 47 6.47 -12.65 0.57
CA TYR A 47 5.76 -11.64 -0.24
C TYR A 47 4.42 -11.26 0.37
N LEU A 48 3.63 -12.24 0.82
CA LEU A 48 2.37 -11.97 1.51
C LEU A 48 2.59 -11.13 2.77
N SER A 49 3.65 -11.40 3.54
CA SER A 49 3.98 -10.58 4.71
C SER A 49 4.39 -9.15 4.36
N SER A 50 5.12 -8.95 3.26
CA SER A 50 5.51 -7.61 2.78
C SER A 50 4.30 -6.82 2.27
N MET A 51 3.41 -7.47 1.53
CA MET A 51 2.14 -6.90 1.10
C MET A 51 1.28 -6.50 2.32
N ALA A 52 1.17 -7.38 3.32
CA ALA A 52 0.44 -7.08 4.55
C ALA A 52 1.00 -5.87 5.31
N VAL A 53 2.32 -5.67 5.32
CA VAL A 53 2.94 -4.46 5.90
C VAL A 53 2.53 -3.20 5.10
N SER A 54 2.52 -3.27 3.78
CA SER A 54 2.04 -2.16 2.92
C SER A 54 0.57 -1.84 3.18
N ASP A 55 -0.27 -2.85 3.29
CA ASP A 55 -1.71 -2.68 3.57
C ASP A 55 -1.95 -2.08 4.96
N LEU A 56 -1.18 -2.48 5.99
CA LEU A 56 -1.27 -1.86 7.32
C LEU A 56 -0.87 -0.39 7.30
N LEU A 57 0.12 -0.01 6.49
CA LEU A 57 0.49 1.40 6.32
C LEU A 57 -0.64 2.21 5.67
N ILE A 58 -1.29 1.68 4.62
CA ILE A 58 -2.47 2.31 3.99
C ILE A 58 -3.60 2.45 5.02
N LEU A 59 -3.90 1.38 5.76
CA LEU A 59 -4.97 1.40 6.75
C LEU A 59 -4.71 2.39 7.89
N LEU A 60 -3.44 2.69 8.18
CA LEU A 60 -3.04 3.74 9.13
C LEU A 60 -3.26 5.15 8.58
N LEU A 61 -3.18 5.34 7.26
CA LEU A 61 -3.40 6.62 6.58
C LEU A 61 -4.88 6.86 6.28
N LEU A 62 -5.68 5.81 6.18
CA LEU A 62 -7.10 5.88 5.90
C LEU A 62 -7.91 6.86 6.80
N PRO A 63 -7.66 6.97 8.12
CA PRO A 63 -8.32 7.96 8.96
C PRO A 63 -7.99 9.41 8.57
N LEU A 64 -6.78 9.65 8.07
CA LEU A 64 -6.36 10.97 7.58
C LEU A 64 -7.08 11.30 6.27
N ASP A 65 -7.22 10.33 5.37
CA ASP A 65 -7.98 10.49 4.13
C ASP A 65 -9.47 10.73 4.40
N LEU A 66 -10.05 10.00 5.36
CA LEU A 66 -11.44 10.22 5.80
C LEU A 66 -11.59 11.61 6.45
N TYR A 67 -10.63 12.04 7.27
CA TYR A 67 -10.63 13.39 7.84
C TYR A 67 -10.63 14.45 6.73
N GLN A 68 -9.79 14.29 5.72
CA GLN A 68 -9.74 15.17 4.56
C GLN A 68 -11.06 15.18 3.77
N LEU A 69 -11.71 14.02 3.65
CA LEU A 69 -12.99 13.88 2.95
C LEU A 69 -14.14 14.61 3.69
N TRP A 70 -14.15 14.58 5.02
CA TRP A 70 -15.13 15.25 5.87
C TRP A 70 -14.84 16.74 6.10
N ARG A 71 -13.57 17.12 6.05
CA ARG A 71 -13.05 18.48 6.24
C ARG A 71 -12.07 18.83 5.11
N PRO A 72 -12.58 19.07 3.89
CA PRO A 72 -11.70 19.35 2.76
C PRO A 72 -10.93 20.66 2.90
N ARG A 73 -11.36 21.61 3.74
CA ARG A 73 -10.58 22.80 4.11
C ARG A 73 -10.91 23.33 5.51
N PRO A 74 -9.95 23.98 6.19
CA PRO A 74 -8.50 24.04 5.90
C PRO A 74 -7.76 22.79 6.42
N TRP A 75 -6.58 22.48 5.86
CA TRP A 75 -5.75 21.36 6.34
C TRP A 75 -4.93 21.78 7.57
N LEU A 76 -5.22 21.19 8.72
CA LEU A 76 -4.67 21.62 10.02
C LEU A 76 -3.45 20.82 10.48
N LEU A 77 -3.10 19.72 9.79
CA LEU A 77 -2.01 18.82 10.19
C LEU A 77 -0.64 19.23 9.61
N GLY A 78 -0.58 20.35 8.86
CA GLY A 78 0.63 20.90 8.28
C GLY A 78 1.07 20.24 6.96
N ASP A 79 1.94 20.96 6.23
CA ASP A 79 2.37 20.59 4.86
C ASP A 79 3.14 19.28 4.78
N LEU A 80 3.93 18.96 5.81
CA LEU A 80 4.71 17.73 5.85
C LEU A 80 3.78 16.50 5.85
N VAL A 81 2.73 16.52 6.68
CA VAL A 81 1.77 15.42 6.76
C VAL A 81 0.97 15.30 5.47
N CYS A 82 0.56 16.43 4.86
CA CYS A 82 -0.13 16.41 3.56
C CYS A 82 0.72 15.73 2.47
N LYS A 83 1.99 16.13 2.35
CA LYS A 83 2.93 15.53 1.37
C LYS A 83 3.20 14.06 1.66
N LEU A 84 3.38 13.69 2.93
CA LEU A 84 3.61 12.30 3.34
C LEU A 84 2.40 11.43 3.04
N THR A 85 1.18 11.86 3.36
CA THR A 85 -0.05 11.09 3.08
C THR A 85 -0.20 10.83 1.57
N MET A 86 -0.01 11.85 0.74
CA MET A 86 -0.08 11.71 -0.72
C MET A 86 1.02 10.78 -1.26
N PHE A 87 2.25 10.98 -0.81
CA PHE A 87 3.38 10.14 -1.21
C PHE A 87 3.18 8.68 -0.80
N LEU A 88 2.77 8.43 0.45
CA LEU A 88 2.59 7.08 0.96
C LEU A 88 1.39 6.38 0.30
N SER A 89 0.29 7.07 0.04
CA SER A 89 -0.88 6.50 -0.64
C SER A 89 -0.51 6.00 -2.05
N GLU A 90 0.19 6.82 -2.82
CA GLU A 90 0.68 6.47 -4.15
C GLU A 90 1.74 5.37 -4.10
N CYS A 91 2.72 5.50 -3.21
CA CYS A 91 3.76 4.49 -3.00
C CYS A 91 3.15 3.12 -2.67
N CYS A 92 2.18 3.07 -1.75
CA CYS A 92 1.58 1.80 -1.37
C CYS A 92 0.70 1.23 -2.50
N THR A 93 0.03 2.07 -3.30
CA THR A 93 -0.70 1.64 -4.50
C THR A 93 0.23 0.97 -5.51
N PHE A 94 1.35 1.62 -5.84
CA PHE A 94 2.37 1.01 -6.72
C PHE A 94 2.96 -0.25 -6.11
N CYS A 95 3.22 -0.26 -4.80
CA CYS A 95 3.74 -1.41 -4.08
C CYS A 95 2.80 -2.62 -4.22
N THR A 96 1.50 -2.43 -4.00
CA THR A 96 0.49 -3.48 -4.13
C THR A 96 0.39 -4.02 -5.56
N ILE A 97 0.38 -3.15 -6.57
CA ILE A 97 0.36 -3.56 -7.98
C ILE A 97 1.60 -4.41 -8.28
N LEU A 98 2.79 -3.91 -7.95
CA LEU A 98 4.06 -4.60 -8.20
C LEU A 98 4.14 -5.95 -7.47
N HIS A 99 3.67 -6.03 -6.21
CA HIS A 99 3.61 -7.28 -5.46
C HIS A 99 2.65 -8.30 -6.09
N ILE A 100 1.45 -7.88 -6.52
CA ILE A 100 0.48 -8.77 -7.18
C ILE A 100 1.01 -9.25 -8.54
N THR A 101 1.63 -8.37 -9.33
CA THR A 101 2.26 -8.73 -10.60
C THR A 101 3.36 -9.74 -10.39
N PHE A 102 4.27 -9.49 -9.42
CA PHE A 102 5.36 -10.40 -9.14
C PHE A 102 4.87 -11.75 -8.61
N LEU A 103 3.89 -11.76 -7.70
CA LEU A 103 3.27 -12.98 -7.19
C LEU A 103 2.63 -13.80 -8.32
N SER A 104 1.93 -13.14 -9.24
CA SER A 104 1.34 -13.77 -10.42
C SER A 104 2.42 -14.37 -11.33
N LEU A 105 3.53 -13.66 -11.54
CA LEU A 105 4.65 -14.14 -12.33
C LEU A 105 5.34 -15.35 -11.68
N GLU A 106 5.56 -15.34 -10.36
CA GLU A 106 6.10 -16.48 -9.62
C GLU A 106 5.21 -17.71 -9.78
N ARG A 107 3.89 -17.54 -9.66
CA ARG A 107 2.91 -18.62 -9.85
C ARG A 107 2.91 -19.15 -11.27
N TYR A 108 2.97 -18.26 -12.26
CA TYR A 108 3.07 -18.64 -13.67
C TYR A 108 4.34 -19.47 -13.95
N LEU A 109 5.50 -19.01 -13.47
CA LEU A 109 6.77 -19.73 -13.62
C LEU A 109 6.76 -21.08 -12.89
N ALA A 110 6.12 -21.19 -11.72
CA ALA A 110 5.99 -22.45 -11.00
C ALA A 110 5.17 -23.51 -11.77
N VAL A 111 4.16 -23.08 -12.54
CA VAL A 111 3.32 -23.97 -13.35
C VAL A 111 4.03 -24.36 -14.65
N CYS A 112 4.58 -23.39 -15.38
CA CYS A 112 5.20 -23.66 -16.68
C CYS A 112 6.61 -24.25 -16.58
N TRP A 113 7.37 -23.91 -15.54
CA TRP A 113 8.79 -24.26 -15.39
C TRP A 113 9.13 -24.69 -13.95
N PRO A 114 8.62 -25.83 -13.48
CA PRO A 114 8.71 -26.23 -12.07
C PRO A 114 10.14 -26.45 -11.57
N ILE A 115 11.05 -26.91 -12.43
CA ILE A 115 12.47 -27.13 -12.07
C ILE A 115 13.17 -25.77 -11.91
N THR A 116 13.02 -24.88 -12.89
CA THR A 116 13.61 -23.54 -12.89
C THR A 116 13.06 -22.67 -11.73
N SER A 117 11.77 -22.80 -11.43
CA SER A 117 11.11 -22.08 -10.33
C SER A 117 11.73 -22.45 -8.98
N LYS A 118 11.99 -23.74 -8.71
CA LYS A 118 12.67 -24.18 -7.47
C LYS A 118 14.07 -23.59 -7.30
N THR A 119 14.80 -23.37 -8.39
CA THR A 119 16.16 -22.79 -8.36
C THR A 119 16.14 -21.27 -8.30
N LEU A 120 15.16 -20.62 -8.93
CA LEU A 120 15.00 -19.17 -8.95
C LEU A 120 14.46 -18.61 -7.61
N VAL A 121 13.50 -19.31 -7.01
CA VAL A 121 12.71 -18.85 -5.86
C VAL A 121 13.44 -19.21 -4.56
N THR A 122 14.46 -18.43 -4.21
CA THR A 122 15.22 -18.58 -2.95
C THR A 122 14.92 -17.45 -1.97
N ARG A 123 14.93 -17.74 -0.66
CA ARG A 123 14.65 -16.75 0.40
C ARG A 123 15.52 -15.48 0.30
N ARG A 124 16.79 -15.61 -0.08
CA ARG A 124 17.69 -14.45 -0.26
C ARG A 124 17.25 -13.59 -1.43
N ARG A 125 16.97 -14.20 -2.59
CA ARG A 125 16.47 -13.47 -3.78
C ARG A 125 15.12 -12.83 -3.52
N THR A 126 14.21 -13.51 -2.82
CA THR A 126 12.92 -12.94 -2.43
C THR A 126 13.05 -11.67 -1.60
N LYS A 127 13.96 -11.63 -0.61
CA LYS A 127 14.21 -10.40 0.17
C LYS A 127 14.77 -9.27 -0.69
N VAL A 128 15.67 -9.59 -1.62
CA VAL A 128 16.22 -8.61 -2.57
C VAL A 128 15.12 -8.06 -3.46
N VAL A 129 14.28 -8.93 -4.04
CA VAL A 129 13.15 -8.52 -4.88
C VAL A 129 12.17 -7.66 -4.08
N ILE A 130 11.79 -8.04 -2.86
CA ILE A 130 10.96 -7.22 -1.99
C ILE A 130 11.58 -5.81 -1.84
N GLY A 131 12.87 -5.73 -1.51
CA GLY A 131 13.57 -4.44 -1.45
C GLY A 131 13.49 -3.65 -2.76
N CYS A 132 13.69 -4.31 -3.90
CA CYS A 132 13.54 -3.68 -5.22
C CYS A 132 12.10 -3.20 -5.51
N LEU A 133 11.07 -3.95 -5.08
CA LEU A 133 9.66 -3.55 -5.24
C LEU A 133 9.35 -2.31 -4.41
N TRP A 134 9.82 -2.25 -3.16
CA TRP A 134 9.69 -1.07 -2.31
C TRP A 134 10.40 0.15 -2.89
N LEU A 135 11.64 -0.03 -3.37
CA LEU A 135 12.38 1.04 -4.02
C LEU A 135 11.70 1.49 -5.32
N GLY A 136 11.24 0.56 -6.14
CA GLY A 136 10.50 0.86 -7.37
C GLY A 136 9.22 1.64 -7.09
N ALA A 137 8.46 1.23 -6.07
CA ALA A 137 7.27 1.96 -5.62
C ALA A 137 7.60 3.37 -5.12
N ALA A 138 8.66 3.54 -4.32
CA ALA A 138 9.10 4.83 -3.84
C ALA A 138 9.57 5.76 -4.97
N ILE A 139 10.28 5.23 -5.97
CA ILE A 139 10.70 5.98 -7.16
C ILE A 139 9.49 6.39 -8.00
N SER A 140 8.51 5.50 -8.20
CA SER A 140 7.28 5.81 -8.92
C SER A 140 6.41 6.84 -8.21
N ALA A 141 6.46 6.88 -6.87
CA ALA A 141 5.76 7.88 -6.06
C ALA A 141 6.56 9.19 -5.88
N ALA A 142 7.86 9.20 -6.20
CA ALA A 142 8.70 10.39 -6.06
C ALA A 142 8.19 11.64 -6.81
N PRO A 143 7.59 11.55 -8.02
CA PRO A 143 6.99 12.71 -8.71
C PRO A 143 5.84 13.35 -7.93
N VAL A 144 5.19 12.61 -7.03
CA VAL A 144 4.12 13.11 -6.17
C VAL A 144 4.70 13.89 -4.99
N ALA A 145 5.89 13.50 -4.51
CA ALA A 145 6.61 14.20 -3.44
C ALA A 145 7.39 15.43 -3.94
N PHE A 146 7.93 15.38 -5.17
CA PHE A 146 8.68 16.47 -5.79
C PHE A 146 7.78 17.21 -6.78
N PRO A 147 7.28 18.41 -6.44
CA PRO A 147 6.41 19.16 -7.32
C PRO A 147 7.22 19.70 -8.50
N SER A 148 7.28 18.94 -9.60
CA SER A 148 7.58 19.50 -10.92
C SER A 148 6.42 20.33 -11.47
N CYS A 149 5.31 20.47 -10.74
CA CYS A 149 4.25 21.41 -11.09
C CYS A 149 3.75 22.13 -9.85
N LYS A 150 4.18 23.39 -9.70
CA LYS A 150 3.31 24.44 -9.15
C LYS A 150 1.89 24.26 -9.76
N ASN A 151 0.85 24.46 -8.95
CA ASN A 151 -0.51 24.88 -9.39
C ASN A 151 -1.66 23.86 -9.54
N ILE A 152 -1.80 22.77 -8.75
CA ILE A 152 -3.18 22.22 -8.65
C ILE A 152 -3.61 21.69 -7.28
N PHE A 153 -2.76 20.96 -6.52
CA PHE A 153 -3.18 20.45 -5.20
C PHE A 153 -2.71 21.30 -4.02
N CYS A 154 -1.47 21.83 -4.01
CA CYS A 154 -0.96 22.59 -2.85
C CYS A 154 -1.53 24.01 -2.71
N PHE A 155 -1.90 24.68 -3.81
CA PHE A 155 -2.47 26.04 -3.78
C PHE A 155 -3.95 26.08 -3.40
N ASP A 156 -4.61 24.93 -3.37
CA ASP A 156 -6.00 24.80 -2.94
C ASP A 156 -6.10 24.39 -1.45
N TYR A 157 -5.02 24.47 -0.66
CA TYR A 157 -5.05 24.18 0.79
C TYR A 157 -4.51 25.30 1.70
N THR A 158 -3.96 26.38 1.12
CA THR A 158 -3.73 27.68 1.79
C THR A 158 -4.91 28.61 1.53
#